data_AF-A0A1B9B2P3-F1
#
_entry.id   AF-A0A1B9B2P3-F1
#
_cell.length_a   1.000
_cell.length_b   1.000
_cell.length_c   1.000
_cell.angle_alpha   90.00
_cell.angle_beta   90.00
_cell.angle_gamma   90.00
#
_symmetry.space_group_name_H-M   'P 1'
#
loop_
_entity.id
_entity.type
_entity.pdbx_description
1 polymer ?
#
loop_
_entity_poly.entity_id
_entity_poly.type
_entity_poly.pdbx_seq_one_letter_code
_entity_poly.pdbx_strand_id
1 'polypeptide(L)'
;MFPDTHEIKSYEEGVFKEELKPSYELNYGKPNTGPGFLKMVLPAKHPLTMEFFDIVYQQYELSNLLLHFTPTDYDALNEVEIHIKKTVLKEVPEHLFRFLDRYVAKGSLQYDKEGYLFIETDMETLTISLSKNLKEKIKKEAEGEGISMQEVILRILAERNWEE
;
A
#
# COMPACT_ATOMS: atom_id res chain seq x y z
N MET A 1 22.48 32.78 -14.43
CA MET A 1 22.25 32.06 -13.16
C MET A 1 20.80 32.28 -12.84
N PHE A 2 19.93 31.35 -13.22
CA PHE A 2 18.50 31.46 -12.91
C PHE A 2 18.29 30.93 -11.49
N PRO A 3 17.52 31.61 -10.63
CA PRO A 3 17.25 31.09 -9.30
C PRO A 3 16.43 29.81 -9.44
N ASP A 4 16.93 28.74 -8.83
CA ASP A 4 16.25 27.45 -8.76
C ASP A 4 15.10 27.59 -7.76
N THR A 5 13.93 27.96 -8.25
CA THR A 5 12.69 28.08 -7.46
C THR A 5 11.75 26.91 -7.78
N HIS A 6 12.28 25.69 -7.88
CA HIS A 6 11.45 24.50 -7.96
C HIS A 6 10.95 24.17 -6.56
N GLU A 7 9.87 24.84 -6.19
CA GLU A 7 9.08 24.49 -5.01
C GLU A 7 8.57 23.05 -5.19
N ILE A 8 9.10 22.10 -4.42
CA ILE A 8 8.69 20.70 -4.47
C ILE A 8 7.29 20.61 -3.84
N LYS A 9 6.27 20.52 -4.69
CA LYS A 9 4.86 20.39 -4.32
C LYS A 9 4.46 18.92 -4.26
N SER A 10 3.57 18.57 -3.34
CA SER A 10 3.05 17.19 -3.29
C SER A 10 2.27 16.86 -4.57
N TYR A 11 2.16 15.58 -4.91
CA TYR A 11 1.39 15.13 -6.08
C TYR A 11 -0.07 15.64 -6.01
N GLU A 12 -0.64 15.68 -4.81
CA GLU A 12 -1.97 16.22 -4.55
C GLU A 12 -2.02 17.74 -4.80
N GLU A 13 -1.00 18.50 -4.38
CA GLU A 13 -0.92 19.93 -4.69
C GLU A 13 -0.78 20.18 -6.20
N GLY A 14 -0.01 19.37 -6.92
CA GLY A 14 0.12 19.48 -8.37
C GLY A 14 -1.21 19.25 -9.10
N VAL A 15 -2.01 18.28 -8.67
CA VAL A 15 -3.29 17.97 -9.30
C VAL A 15 -4.39 18.96 -8.88
N PHE A 16 -4.46 19.37 -7.60
CA PHE A 16 -5.56 20.19 -7.08
C PHE A 16 -5.32 21.69 -7.12
N LYS A 17 -4.09 22.18 -6.95
CA LYS A 17 -3.77 23.62 -6.97
C LYS A 17 -3.28 24.09 -8.33
N GLU A 18 -2.49 23.26 -9.01
CA GLU A 18 -1.86 23.61 -10.29
C GLU A 18 -2.61 23.03 -11.51
N GLU A 19 -3.78 22.41 -11.28
CA GLU A 19 -4.66 21.82 -12.30
C GLU A 19 -3.96 20.87 -13.29
N LEU A 20 -2.86 20.25 -12.87
CA LEU A 20 -2.17 19.27 -13.72
C LEU A 20 -3.10 18.09 -13.96
N LYS A 21 -3.34 17.78 -15.24
CA LYS A 21 -4.17 16.64 -15.65
C LYS A 21 -3.27 15.44 -15.86
N PRO A 22 -3.28 14.44 -14.96
CA PRO A 22 -2.60 13.18 -15.25
C PRO A 22 -3.21 12.59 -16.52
N SER A 23 -2.38 11.90 -17.31
CA SER A 23 -2.80 11.18 -18.52
C SER A 23 -3.64 9.92 -18.23
N TYR A 24 -4.04 9.72 -16.97
CA TYR A 24 -4.73 8.55 -16.44
C TYR A 24 -5.77 8.96 -15.38
N GLU A 25 -6.82 8.16 -15.21
CA GLU A 25 -7.87 8.40 -14.21
C GLU A 25 -7.38 8.08 -12.80
N LEU A 26 -7.64 8.98 -11.84
CA LEU A 26 -7.25 8.84 -10.45
C LEU A 26 -8.45 8.40 -9.60
N ASN A 27 -8.35 7.21 -9.00
CA ASN A 27 -9.32 6.71 -8.03
C ASN A 27 -8.73 6.80 -6.61
N TYR A 28 -9.21 7.76 -5.82
CA TYR A 28 -8.77 7.95 -4.43
C TYR A 28 -9.58 7.06 -3.48
N GLY A 29 -8.95 6.00 -2.97
CA GLY A 29 -9.48 5.25 -1.84
C GLY A 29 -9.11 5.90 -0.50
N LYS A 30 -9.92 5.66 0.53
CA LYS A 30 -9.53 6.01 1.91
C LYS A 30 -8.23 5.28 2.28
N PRO A 31 -7.25 5.95 2.93
CA PRO A 31 -6.06 5.28 3.43
C PRO A 31 -6.49 4.29 4.49
N ASN A 32 -6.44 3.01 4.14
CA ASN A 32 -6.86 1.93 5.01
C ASN A 32 -5.57 1.29 5.54
N THR A 33 -5.06 1.78 6.66
CA THR A 33 -3.89 1.23 7.38
C THR A 33 -4.22 -0.07 8.13
N GLY A 34 -5.21 -0.81 7.65
CA GLY A 34 -5.59 -2.10 8.21
C GLY A 34 -4.47 -3.14 8.00
N PRO A 35 -4.42 -4.21 8.80
CA PRO A 35 -3.48 -5.28 8.56
C PRO A 35 -3.78 -6.01 7.23
N GLY A 36 -2.75 -6.52 6.54
CA GLY A 36 -2.91 -7.25 5.27
C GLY A 36 -2.28 -6.58 4.04
N PHE A 37 -1.06 -6.05 4.19
CA PHE A 37 -0.27 -5.48 3.11
C PHE A 37 1.08 -6.17 3.02
N LEU A 38 1.57 -6.38 1.80
CA LEU A 38 2.99 -6.59 1.52
C LEU A 38 3.69 -5.25 1.75
N LYS A 39 4.80 -5.26 2.49
CA LYS A 39 5.66 -4.09 2.69
C LYS A 39 6.96 -4.25 1.92
N MET A 40 7.31 -3.24 1.13
CA MET A 40 8.60 -3.12 0.44
C MET A 40 9.24 -1.76 0.71
N VAL A 41 10.56 -1.69 0.70
CA VAL A 41 11.30 -0.42 0.73
C VAL A 41 12.20 -0.37 -0.50
N LEU A 42 11.79 0.40 -1.51
CA LEU A 42 12.49 0.46 -2.79
C LEU A 42 13.37 1.71 -2.89
N PRO A 43 14.50 1.64 -3.61
CA PRO A 43 15.28 2.83 -3.96
C PRO A 43 14.46 3.73 -4.89
N ALA A 44 14.06 4.91 -4.41
CA ALA A 44 13.06 5.76 -5.06
C ALA A 44 13.46 6.22 -6.48
N LYS A 45 14.76 6.45 -6.70
CA LYS A 45 15.31 6.95 -7.97
C LYS A 45 15.77 5.84 -8.92
N HIS A 46 15.56 4.58 -8.57
CA HIS A 46 15.98 3.48 -9.41
C HIS A 46 15.00 3.27 -10.57
N PRO A 47 15.47 3.05 -11.82
CA PRO A 47 14.58 2.88 -12.98
C PRO A 47 13.53 1.77 -12.79
N LEU A 48 13.92 0.64 -12.20
CA LEU A 48 13.00 -0.47 -11.92
C LEU A 48 11.92 -0.13 -10.87
N THR A 49 12.16 0.84 -9.99
CA THR A 49 11.11 1.33 -9.07
C THR A 49 10.04 2.08 -9.86
N MET A 50 10.44 2.89 -10.85
CA MET A 50 9.50 3.60 -11.72
C MET A 50 8.74 2.65 -12.63
N GLU A 51 9.42 1.66 -13.22
CA GLU A 51 8.78 0.62 -14.03
C GLU A 51 7.74 -0.17 -13.23
N PHE A 52 8.04 -0.49 -11.96
CA PHE A 52 7.07 -1.11 -11.07
C PHE A 52 5.85 -0.22 -10.83
N PHE A 53 6.06 1.07 -10.57
CA PHE A 53 4.95 2.00 -10.42
C PHE A 53 4.09 2.08 -11.68
N ASP A 54 4.68 2.15 -12.87
CA ASP A 54 3.92 2.17 -14.13
C ASP A 54 2.99 0.94 -14.25
N ILE A 55 3.48 -0.26 -13.92
CA ILE A 55 2.66 -1.49 -13.92
C ILE A 55 1.54 -1.40 -12.88
N VAL A 56 1.84 -0.97 -11.66
CA VAL A 56 0.84 -0.85 -10.58
C VAL A 56 -0.23 0.18 -10.97
N TYR A 57 0.15 1.34 -11.51
CA TYR A 57 -0.80 2.36 -11.96
C TYR A 57 -1.69 1.87 -13.11
N GLN A 58 -1.18 1.03 -14.01
CA GLN A 58 -1.95 0.48 -15.12
C GLN A 58 -2.95 -0.61 -14.72
N GLN A 59 -2.60 -1.41 -13.71
CA GLN A 59 -3.30 -2.67 -13.44
C GLN A 59 -3.97 -2.73 -12.07
N TYR A 60 -3.70 -1.77 -11.19
CA TYR A 60 -4.09 -1.86 -9.79
C TYR A 60 -4.83 -0.63 -9.29
N GLU A 61 -5.86 -0.87 -8.48
CA GLU A 61 -6.61 0.22 -7.85
C GLU A 61 -5.75 0.91 -6.79
N LEU A 62 -5.51 2.21 -6.98
CA LEU A 62 -4.71 3.03 -6.07
C LEU A 62 -5.27 3.09 -4.65
N SER A 63 -6.56 2.79 -4.47
CA SER A 63 -7.21 2.62 -3.17
C SER A 63 -6.57 1.54 -2.28
N ASN A 64 -5.80 0.62 -2.87
CA ASN A 64 -5.15 -0.50 -2.20
C ASN A 64 -3.61 -0.40 -2.19
N LEU A 65 -3.07 0.77 -2.55
CA LEU A 65 -1.66 1.11 -2.52
C LEU A 65 -1.44 2.26 -1.54
N LEU A 66 -0.41 2.16 -0.71
CA LEU A 66 0.03 3.22 0.17
C LEU A 66 1.54 3.44 -0.03
N LEU A 67 1.93 4.69 -0.25
CA LEU A 67 3.30 5.09 -0.54
C LEU A 67 3.77 6.09 0.52
N HIS A 68 4.94 5.82 1.09
CA HIS A 68 5.59 6.69 2.06
C HIS A 68 6.99 7.05 1.55
N PHE A 69 7.21 8.33 1.27
CA PHE A 69 8.48 8.86 0.81
C PHE A 69 9.26 9.43 2.00
N THR A 70 10.54 9.08 2.14
CA THR A 70 11.36 9.58 3.25
C THR A 70 12.81 9.82 2.78
N PRO A 71 13.35 11.04 2.95
CA PRO A 71 12.66 12.29 3.30
C PRO A 71 11.65 12.72 2.21
N THR A 72 10.73 13.63 2.55
CA THR A 72 9.70 14.12 1.61
C THR A 72 10.25 15.01 0.49
N ASP A 73 11.47 15.50 0.65
CA ASP A 73 12.20 16.27 -0.36
C ASP A 73 12.69 15.33 -1.47
N TYR A 74 12.28 15.59 -2.71
CA TYR A 74 12.63 14.80 -3.89
C TYR A 74 14.15 14.74 -4.15
N ASP A 75 14.88 15.82 -3.89
CA ASP A 75 16.33 15.87 -4.14
C ASP A 75 17.08 15.02 -3.11
N ALA A 76 16.58 14.96 -1.88
CA ALA A 76 17.11 14.11 -0.82
C ALA A 76 16.46 12.70 -0.75
N LEU A 77 15.44 12.44 -1.57
CA LEU A 77 14.69 11.20 -1.58
C LEU A 77 15.56 10.04 -2.07
N ASN A 78 15.77 9.06 -1.19
CA ASN A 78 16.53 7.86 -1.52
C ASN A 78 15.64 6.62 -1.55
N GLU A 79 14.60 6.57 -0.70
CA GLU A 79 13.78 5.38 -0.49
C GLU A 79 12.30 5.71 -0.50
N VAL A 80 11.51 4.77 -0.99
CA VAL A 80 10.06 4.78 -0.91
C VAL A 80 9.60 3.48 -0.26
N GLU A 81 8.86 3.63 0.84
CA GLU A 81 8.17 2.53 1.49
C GLU A 81 6.80 2.35 0.82
N ILE A 82 6.52 1.10 0.43
CA ILE A 82 5.34 0.72 -0.35
C ILE A 82 4.58 -0.34 0.44
N HIS A 83 3.27 -0.12 0.58
CA HIS A 83 2.33 -1.07 1.15
C HIS A 83 1.28 -1.40 0.08
N ILE A 84 1.19 -2.67 -0.29
CA ILE A 84 0.29 -3.14 -1.34
C ILE A 84 -0.51 -4.35 -0.85
N LYS A 85 -1.85 -4.31 -0.99
CA LYS A 85 -2.67 -5.47 -0.63
C LYS A 85 -2.40 -6.65 -1.56
N LYS A 86 -2.86 -7.83 -1.12
CA LYS A 86 -2.85 -9.05 -1.93
C LYS A 86 -3.48 -8.78 -3.30
N THR A 87 -2.73 -9.07 -4.36
CA THR A 87 -3.17 -8.87 -5.75
C THR A 87 -2.34 -9.70 -6.73
N VAL A 88 -2.72 -9.68 -8.00
CA VAL A 88 -1.96 -10.27 -9.09
C VAL A 88 -1.74 -9.22 -10.16
N LEU A 89 -0.48 -8.92 -10.45
CA LEU A 89 -0.06 -8.08 -11.57
C LEU A 89 0.34 -9.00 -12.74
N LYS A 90 0.03 -8.58 -13.96
CA LYS A 90 0.27 -9.32 -15.20
C LYS A 90 1.39 -8.66 -16.00
N GLU A 91 1.97 -9.41 -16.92
CA GLU A 91 3.00 -8.91 -17.84
C GLU A 91 4.22 -8.31 -17.12
N VAL A 92 4.50 -8.77 -15.90
CA VAL A 92 5.66 -8.33 -15.13
C VAL A 92 6.92 -9.03 -15.67
N PRO A 93 7.96 -8.28 -16.07
CA PRO A 93 9.20 -8.89 -16.50
C PRO A 93 9.93 -9.59 -15.35
N GLU A 94 10.58 -10.73 -15.64
CA GLU A 94 11.29 -11.52 -14.60
C GLU A 94 12.36 -10.72 -13.85
N HIS A 95 13.06 -9.82 -14.56
CA HIS A 95 14.09 -8.98 -13.95
C HIS A 95 13.50 -8.00 -12.92
N LEU A 96 12.27 -7.54 -13.15
CA LEU A 96 11.56 -6.66 -12.24
C LEU A 96 11.12 -7.43 -11.00
N PHE A 97 10.61 -8.65 -11.14
CA PHE A 97 10.35 -9.55 -10.01
C PHE A 97 11.61 -9.75 -9.15
N ARG A 98 12.73 -10.15 -9.76
CA ARG A 98 14.01 -10.35 -9.04
C ARG A 98 14.50 -9.07 -8.36
N PHE A 99 14.18 -7.90 -8.91
CA PHE A 99 14.46 -6.63 -8.26
C PHE A 99 13.59 -6.46 -7.03
N LEU A 100 12.28 -6.55 -7.15
CA LEU A 100 11.31 -6.33 -6.07
C LEU A 100 11.49 -7.31 -4.90
N ASP A 101 11.71 -8.59 -5.20
CA ASP A 101 11.83 -9.67 -4.20
C ASP A 101 12.96 -9.41 -3.18
N ARG A 102 14.04 -8.73 -3.60
CA ARG A 102 15.16 -8.35 -2.72
C ARG A 102 14.81 -7.28 -1.68
N TYR A 103 13.72 -6.56 -1.87
CA TYR A 103 13.33 -5.42 -1.05
C TYR A 103 12.02 -5.66 -0.27
N VAL A 104 11.52 -6.89 -0.27
CA VAL A 104 10.37 -7.29 0.54
C VAL A 104 10.77 -7.33 2.01
N ALA A 105 10.08 -6.51 2.82
CA ALA A 105 10.26 -6.48 4.27
C ALA A 105 9.19 -7.29 5.02
N LYS A 106 7.98 -7.43 4.45
CA LYS A 106 6.87 -8.19 5.02
C LYS A 106 5.95 -8.73 3.92
N GLY A 107 5.48 -9.96 4.05
CA GLY A 107 4.72 -10.69 3.03
C GLY A 107 5.64 -11.45 2.05
N SER A 108 5.15 -11.80 0.87
CA SER A 108 5.97 -12.49 -0.15
C SER A 108 5.51 -12.20 -1.57
N LEU A 109 6.42 -12.39 -2.52
CA LEU A 109 6.14 -12.35 -3.94
C LEU A 109 6.27 -13.76 -4.53
N GLN A 110 5.37 -14.11 -5.45
CA GLN A 110 5.53 -15.29 -6.30
C GLN A 110 5.46 -14.87 -7.76
N TYR A 111 6.27 -15.51 -8.60
CA TYR A 111 6.35 -15.20 -10.01
C TYR A 111 6.21 -16.48 -10.83
N ASP A 112 5.38 -16.42 -11.86
CA ASP A 112 5.28 -17.51 -12.84
C ASP A 112 5.98 -17.18 -14.16
N LYS A 113 6.13 -18.19 -15.01
CA LYS A 113 6.82 -18.06 -16.30
C LYS A 113 6.02 -17.29 -17.35
N GLU A 114 4.74 -16.99 -17.08
CA GLU A 114 3.86 -16.25 -17.98
C GLU A 114 3.83 -14.75 -17.64
N GLY A 115 4.60 -14.30 -16.65
CA GLY A 115 4.71 -12.90 -16.27
C GLY A 115 3.68 -12.47 -15.23
N TYR A 116 3.03 -13.41 -14.53
CA TYR A 116 2.17 -13.06 -13.41
C TYR A 116 3.00 -12.92 -12.13
N LEU A 117 2.89 -11.76 -11.50
CA LEU A 117 3.44 -11.47 -10.18
C LEU A 117 2.31 -11.51 -9.15
N PHE A 118 2.33 -12.52 -8.29
CA PHE A 118 1.43 -12.67 -7.16
C PHE A 118 2.03 -11.95 -5.96
N ILE A 119 1.28 -10.96 -5.47
CA ILE A 119 1.59 -10.23 -4.25
C ILE A 119 0.81 -10.90 -3.12
N GLU A 120 1.52 -11.51 -2.19
CA GLU A 120 0.96 -12.23 -1.06
C GLU A 120 1.28 -11.49 0.25
N THR A 121 0.33 -11.50 1.16
CA THR A 121 0.45 -10.86 2.47
C THR A 121 0.59 -11.94 3.52
N ASP A 122 1.28 -11.66 4.61
CA ASP A 122 1.50 -12.58 5.72
C ASP A 122 0.27 -12.75 6.63
N MET A 123 -0.90 -12.33 6.15
CA MET A 123 -2.15 -12.33 6.89
C MET A 123 -3.06 -13.43 6.36
N GLU A 124 -3.36 -14.39 7.22
CA GLU A 124 -4.43 -15.36 6.95
C GLU A 124 -5.80 -14.76 7.25
N THR A 125 -6.79 -15.09 6.42
CA THR A 125 -8.15 -14.59 6.60
C THR A 125 -8.91 -15.50 7.56
N LEU A 126 -9.17 -15.03 8.78
CA LEU A 126 -10.10 -15.68 9.70
C LEU A 126 -11.51 -15.08 9.52
N THR A 127 -12.47 -15.91 9.11
CA THR A 127 -13.88 -15.49 9.01
C THR A 127 -14.63 -15.89 10.27
N ILE A 128 -15.22 -14.92 10.96
CA ILE A 128 -16.06 -15.15 12.14
C ILE A 128 -17.52 -14.77 11.87
N SER A 129 -18.44 -15.63 12.29
CA SER A 129 -19.87 -15.35 12.26
C SER A 129 -20.30 -14.82 13.62
N LEU A 130 -20.79 -13.57 13.65
CA LEU A 130 -21.25 -12.90 14.87
C LEU A 130 -22.75 -12.63 14.80
N SER A 131 -23.40 -12.62 15.97
CA SER A 131 -24.79 -12.17 16.05
C SER A 131 -24.89 -10.68 15.65
N LYS A 132 -26.03 -10.29 15.06
CA LYS A 132 -26.26 -8.92 14.57
C LYS A 132 -25.98 -7.87 15.66
N ASN A 133 -26.49 -8.11 16.87
CA ASN A 133 -26.31 -7.20 18.01
C ASN A 133 -24.83 -7.02 18.39
N LEU A 134 -24.02 -8.08 18.33
CA LEU A 134 -22.60 -8.01 18.66
C LEU A 134 -21.82 -7.27 17.57
N LYS A 135 -22.13 -7.53 16.30
CA LYS A 135 -21.54 -6.81 15.16
C LYS A 135 -21.83 -5.30 15.24
N GLU A 136 -23.05 -4.91 15.61
CA GLU A 136 -23.42 -3.50 15.79
C GLU A 136 -22.69 -2.83 16.95
N LYS A 137 -22.45 -3.55 18.06
CA LYS A 137 -21.64 -3.02 19.18
C LYS A 137 -20.19 -2.74 18.75
N ILE A 138 -19.54 -3.71 18.11
CA ILE A 138 -18.17 -3.57 17.60
C ILE A 138 -18.08 -2.39 16.63
N LYS A 139 -19.08 -2.22 15.76
CA LYS A 139 -19.12 -1.09 14.82
C LYS A 139 -19.16 0.26 15.54
N LYS A 140 -20.01 0.41 16.56
CA LYS A 140 -20.11 1.67 17.33
C LYS A 140 -18.84 1.99 18.10
N GLU A 141 -18.18 0.97 18.65
CA GLU A 141 -16.91 1.11 19.36
C GLU A 141 -15.79 1.56 18.41
N ALA A 142 -15.68 0.91 17.24
CA ALA A 142 -14.74 1.30 16.19
C ALA A 142 -14.94 2.76 15.73
N GLU A 143 -16.20 3.18 15.53
CA GLU A 143 -16.54 4.56 15.18
C GLU A 143 -16.19 5.55 16.30
N GLY A 144 -16.41 5.17 17.56
CA GLY A 144 -16.10 6.01 18.72
C GLY A 144 -14.60 6.24 18.94
N GLU A 145 -13.78 5.24 18.59
CA GLU A 145 -12.32 5.30 18.74
C GLU A 145 -11.58 5.70 17.45
N GLY A 146 -12.28 5.83 16.33
CA GLY A 146 -11.66 6.15 15.04
C GLY A 146 -10.77 5.03 14.48
N ILE A 147 -10.98 3.79 14.90
CA ILE A 147 -10.24 2.60 14.46
C ILE A 147 -11.11 1.68 13.60
N SER A 148 -10.51 0.65 13.01
CA SER A 148 -11.26 -0.33 12.22
C SER A 148 -12.00 -1.34 13.13
N MET A 149 -13.09 -1.94 12.63
CA MET A 149 -13.75 -3.05 13.33
C MET A 149 -12.81 -4.25 13.54
N GLN A 150 -11.85 -4.46 12.64
CA GLN A 150 -10.85 -5.52 12.77
C GLN A 150 -9.94 -5.25 13.98
N GLU A 151 -9.54 -3.99 14.19
CA GLU A 151 -8.70 -3.59 15.31
C GLU A 151 -9.38 -3.84 16.66
N VAL A 152 -10.68 -3.52 16.74
CA VAL A 152 -11.50 -3.84 17.94
C VAL A 152 -11.53 -5.35 18.18
N ILE A 153 -11.75 -6.15 17.13
CA ILE A 153 -11.77 -7.62 17.25
C ILE A 153 -10.40 -8.15 17.69
N LEU A 154 -9.30 -7.65 17.12
CA LEU A 154 -7.95 -8.06 17.49
C LEU A 154 -7.65 -7.75 18.95
N ARG A 155 -8.08 -6.59 19.47
CA ARG A 155 -7.96 -6.28 20.90
C ARG A 155 -8.74 -7.25 21.78
N ILE A 156 -10.01 -7.52 21.45
CA ILE A 156 -10.83 -8.49 22.18
C ILE A 156 -10.18 -9.88 22.20
N LEU A 157 -9.57 -10.28 21.09
CA LEU A 157 -8.87 -11.55 20.97
C LEU A 157 -7.54 -11.55 21.74
N ALA A 158 -6.79 -10.45 21.71
CA ALA A 158 -5.49 -10.31 22.39
C ALA A 158 -5.62 -10.17 23.91
N GLU A 159 -6.68 -9.53 24.41
CA GLU A 159 -6.97 -9.44 25.85
C GLU A 159 -7.25 -10.81 26.49
N ARG A 160 -7.68 -11.78 25.66
CA ARG A 160 -7.72 -13.19 26.06
C ARG A 160 -6.36 -13.82 25.77
N ASN A 161 -5.37 -13.55 26.62
CA ASN A 161 -4.11 -14.30 26.62
C ASN A 161 -4.42 -15.79 26.71
N TRP A 162 -4.19 -16.51 25.61
CA TRP A 162 -4.07 -17.96 25.63
C TRP A 162 -2.64 -18.23 26.10
N GLU A 163 -2.46 -18.37 27.40
CA GLU A 163 -1.24 -18.99 27.92
C GLU A 163 -1.22 -20.43 27.39
N GLU A 164 -0.16 -20.78 26.64
CA GLU A 164 0.21 -22.17 26.34
C GLU A 164 0.83 -22.85 27.58
#